data_AF-A0A2S7WQZ2-F1
#
_entry.id   AF-A0A2S7WQZ2-F1
#
_cell.length_a   1.000
_cell.length_b   1.000
_cell.length_c   1.000
_cell.angle_alpha   90.00
_cell.angle_beta   90.00
_cell.angle_gamma   90.00
#
_symmetry.space_group_name_H-M   'P 1'
#
loop_
_entity.id
_entity.type
_entity.pdbx_description
1 polymer ?
#
loop_
_entity_poly.entity_id
_entity_poly.type
_entity_poly.pdbx_seq_one_letter_code
_entity_poly.pdbx_strand_id
1 'polypeptide(L)'
;MKLFETTYRTFSGTKTILEIPKRKSSQYIVYEDNLPKYYVDLYDLSIESNSMMNSLVLCAKRSMTETLKLINKKNNINLSVIKISKLGLYKKKKSKKVEVDLKPLPEKWLSYSL
;
A
#
# COMPACT_ATOMS: atom_id res chain seq x y z
N MET A 1 8.16 -6.37 9.88
CA MET A 1 8.98 -5.34 9.20
C MET A 1 9.07 -4.09 10.08
N LYS A 2 10.21 -3.39 10.09
CA LYS A 2 10.36 -2.11 10.82
C LYS A 2 9.85 -0.95 9.96
N LEU A 3 8.79 -0.30 10.41
CA LEU A 3 8.15 0.84 9.75
C LEU A 3 8.18 2.08 10.64
N PHE A 4 7.88 3.23 10.06
CA PHE A 4 7.63 4.45 10.82
C PHE A 4 6.14 4.73 10.88
N GLU A 5 5.58 4.82 12.08
CA GLU A 5 4.25 5.39 12.28
C GLU A 5 4.42 6.90 12.43
N THR A 6 4.03 7.64 11.41
CA THR A 6 4.13 9.10 11.37
C THR A 6 2.75 9.73 11.43
N THR A 7 2.56 10.69 12.33
CA THR A 7 1.33 11.49 12.40
C THR A 7 1.57 12.86 11.80
N TYR A 8 0.74 13.20 10.83
CA TYR A 8 0.68 14.49 10.15
C TYR A 8 -0.51 15.29 10.64
N ARG A 9 -0.33 16.60 10.84
CA ARG A 9 -1.44 17.55 10.91
C ARG A 9 -1.74 18.03 9.49
N THR A 10 -2.94 17.74 9.01
CA THR A 10 -3.51 18.19 7.74
C THR A 10 -4.55 19.28 8.01
N PHE A 11 -5.03 19.96 6.96
CA PHE A 11 -6.13 20.92 7.10
C PHE A 11 -7.40 20.29 7.67
N SER A 12 -7.67 19.03 7.32
CA SER A 12 -8.83 18.25 7.77
C SER A 12 -8.66 17.56 9.13
N GLY A 13 -7.53 17.74 9.82
CA GLY A 13 -7.30 17.15 11.15
C GLY A 13 -5.93 16.50 11.30
N THR A 14 -5.87 15.39 12.02
CA THR A 14 -4.62 14.61 12.19
C THR A 14 -4.75 13.25 11.55
N LYS A 15 -3.77 12.88 10.73
CA LYS A 15 -3.71 11.58 10.06
C LYS A 15 -2.44 10.85 10.46
N THR A 16 -2.60 9.62 10.92
CA THR A 16 -1.49 8.71 11.20
C THR A 16 -1.34 7.74 10.03
N ILE A 17 -0.11 7.55 9.57
CA ILE A 17 0.20 6.67 8.45
C ILE A 17 1.45 5.85 8.74
N LEU A 18 1.55 4.67 8.11
CA LEU A 18 2.78 3.90 8.09
C LEU A 18 3.64 4.28 6.88
N GLU A 19 4.93 4.48 7.12
CA GLU A 19 5.94 4.82 6.13
C GLU A 19 7.05 3.77 6.10
N ILE A 20 7.44 3.36 4.90
CA ILE A 20 8.56 2.45 4.68
C ILE A 20 9.87 3.26 4.76
N PRO A 21 10.85 2.87 5.60
CA PRO A 21 12.16 3.49 5.61
C PRO A 21 12.84 3.35 4.24
N LYS A 22 13.35 4.45 3.67
CA LYS A 22 14.00 4.45 2.34
C LYS A 22 13.13 3.77 1.25
N ARG A 23 11.83 4.08 1.26
CA ARG A 23 10.83 3.50 0.36
C ARG A 23 11.26 3.53 -1.12
N LYS A 24 11.24 2.36 -1.78
CA LYS A 24 11.34 2.26 -3.25
C LYS A 24 9.98 2.50 -3.91
N SER A 25 9.99 2.92 -5.18
CA SER A 25 8.76 3.13 -5.96
C SER A 25 7.96 1.84 -6.21
N SER A 26 8.60 0.67 -6.15
CA SER A 26 7.97 -0.66 -6.26
C SER A 26 7.26 -1.11 -4.99
N GLN A 27 7.47 -0.41 -3.87
CA GLN A 27 7.01 -0.84 -2.56
C GLN A 27 5.77 -0.07 -2.10
N TYR A 28 4.79 -0.82 -1.60
CA TYR A 28 3.48 -0.31 -1.21
C TYR A 28 3.03 -0.95 0.10
N ILE A 29 2.44 -0.11 0.96
CA ILE A 29 1.59 -0.57 2.05
C ILE A 29 0.16 -0.46 1.54
N VAL A 30 -0.51 -1.59 1.44
CA VAL A 30 -1.90 -1.67 1.02
C VAL A 30 -2.78 -1.76 2.27
N TYR A 31 -3.80 -0.91 2.28
CA TYR A 31 -4.76 -0.79 3.36
C TYR A 31 -6.03 -1.51 2.95
N GLU A 32 -6.62 -2.26 3.87
CA GLU A 32 -7.95 -2.84 3.74
C GLU A 32 -8.84 -2.17 4.77
N ASP A 33 -9.97 -1.63 4.33
CA ASP A 33 -10.91 -0.89 5.20
C ASP A 33 -10.24 0.24 6.00
N ASN A 34 -9.32 0.95 5.35
CA ASN A 34 -8.50 2.02 5.93
C ASN A 34 -7.49 1.58 7.01
N LEU A 35 -7.28 0.27 7.20
CA LEU A 35 -6.26 -0.27 8.10
C LEU A 35 -5.10 -0.87 7.31
N PRO A 36 -3.83 -0.58 7.66
CA PRO A 36 -2.69 -1.17 6.98
C PRO A 36 -2.64 -2.66 7.28
N LYS A 37 -2.74 -3.50 6.25
CA LYS A 37 -2.73 -4.96 6.42
C LYS A 37 -1.70 -5.66 5.56
N TYR A 38 -1.43 -5.11 4.37
CA TYR A 38 -0.60 -5.79 3.40
C TYR A 38 0.63 -4.98 2.99
N TYR A 39 1.70 -5.70 2.68
CA TYR A 39 2.92 -5.17 2.10
C TYR A 39 3.16 -5.84 0.75
N VAL A 40 3.45 -5.03 -0.26
CA VAL A 40 3.70 -5.48 -1.63
C VAL A 40 5.00 -4.84 -2.11
N ASP A 41 5.94 -5.67 -2.55
CA ASP A 41 7.12 -5.23 -3.31
C ASP A 41 7.10 -5.89 -4.68
N LEU A 42 6.87 -5.09 -5.73
CA LEU A 42 6.70 -5.60 -7.08
C LEU A 42 7.96 -6.29 -7.62
N TYR A 43 9.14 -6.09 -7.04
CA TYR A 43 10.36 -6.77 -7.49
C TYR A 43 10.76 -7.98 -6.62
N ASP A 44 10.05 -8.24 -5.54
CA ASP A 44 10.27 -9.44 -4.74
C ASP A 44 9.49 -10.62 -5.33
N LEU A 45 10.08 -11.25 -6.34
CA LEU A 45 9.47 -12.37 -7.07
C LEU A 45 9.50 -13.69 -6.28
N SER A 46 10.13 -13.72 -5.09
CA SER A 46 10.13 -14.90 -4.22
C SER A 46 8.76 -15.18 -3.60
N ILE A 47 7.90 -14.14 -3.55
CA ILE A 47 6.53 -14.22 -3.06
C ILE A 47 5.59 -14.24 -4.26
N GLU A 48 4.79 -15.30 -4.38
CA GLU A 48 3.88 -15.50 -5.52
C GLU A 48 2.93 -14.32 -5.72
N SER A 49 2.28 -13.85 -4.65
CA SER A 49 1.40 -12.67 -4.74
C SER A 49 2.09 -11.42 -5.28
N ASN A 50 3.38 -11.22 -4.96
CA ASN A 50 4.15 -10.08 -5.45
C ASN A 50 4.48 -10.24 -6.94
N SER A 51 4.81 -11.46 -7.37
CA SER A 51 4.99 -11.80 -8.78
C SER A 51 3.72 -11.54 -9.60
N MET A 52 2.55 -11.96 -9.09
CA MET A 52 1.26 -11.66 -9.72
C MET A 52 0.99 -10.16 -9.77
N MET A 53 1.24 -9.44 -8.67
CA MET A 53 1.10 -7.98 -8.63
C MET A 53 2.05 -7.27 -9.59
N ASN A 54 3.28 -7.79 -9.79
CA ASN A 54 4.21 -7.28 -10.78
C ASN A 54 3.56 -7.32 -12.17
N SER A 55 3.00 -8.46 -12.57
CA SER A 55 2.31 -8.59 -13.86
C SER A 55 1.12 -7.62 -13.98
N LEU A 56 0.30 -7.53 -12.93
CA LEU A 56 -0.92 -6.68 -12.92
C LEU A 56 -0.63 -5.17 -12.94
N VAL A 57 0.51 -4.75 -12.40
CA VAL A 57 0.90 -3.34 -12.29
C VAL A 57 1.92 -2.96 -13.37
N LEU A 58 3.10 -3.59 -13.38
CA LEU A 58 4.23 -3.22 -14.23
C LEU A 58 4.02 -3.71 -15.67
N CYS A 59 3.76 -5.00 -15.88
CA CYS A 59 3.61 -5.54 -17.24
C CYS A 59 2.37 -4.97 -17.94
N ALA A 60 1.26 -4.82 -17.20
CA ALA A 60 0.04 -4.20 -17.72
C ALA A 60 0.13 -2.66 -17.84
N LYS A 61 1.24 -2.03 -17.45
CA LYS A 61 1.45 -0.57 -17.44
C LYS A 61 0.33 0.20 -16.71
N ARG A 62 -0.17 -0.35 -15.61
CA ARG A 62 -1.23 0.22 -14.77
C ARG A 62 -0.64 0.85 -13.52
N SER A 63 -1.31 1.85 -12.97
CA SER A 63 -0.97 2.32 -11.63
C SER A 63 -1.42 1.30 -10.57
N MET A 64 -0.75 1.32 -9.42
CA MET A 64 -1.17 0.52 -8.25
C MET A 64 -2.63 0.84 -7.87
N THR A 65 -3.04 2.11 -7.92
CA THR A 65 -4.40 2.53 -7.60
C THR A 65 -5.44 1.93 -8.54
N GLU A 66 -5.19 1.92 -9.85
CA GLU A 66 -6.09 1.30 -10.84
C GLU A 66 -6.19 -0.20 -10.64
N THR A 67 -5.04 -0.85 -10.38
CA THR A 67 -4.98 -2.28 -10.11
C THR A 67 -5.83 -2.66 -8.89
N LEU A 68 -5.69 -1.94 -7.79
CA LEU A 68 -6.50 -2.16 -6.59
C LEU A 68 -7.99 -1.91 -6.83
N LYS A 69 -8.37 -0.93 -7.66
CA LYS A 69 -9.78 -0.71 -8.03
C LYS A 69 -10.37 -1.92 -8.77
N LEU A 70 -9.62 -2.54 -9.68
CA LEU A 70 -10.06 -3.75 -10.39
C LEU A 70 -10.22 -4.93 -9.42
N ILE A 71 -9.25 -5.12 -8.53
CA ILE A 71 -9.29 -6.17 -7.50
C ILE A 71 -10.51 -5.96 -6.57
N ASN A 72 -10.73 -4.73 -6.10
CA ASN A 72 -11.87 -4.37 -5.25
C ASN A 72 -13.20 -4.71 -5.91
N LYS A 73 -13.38 -4.30 -7.18
CA LYS A 73 -14.61 -4.55 -7.93
C LYS A 73 -14.89 -6.05 -8.10
N LYS A 74 -13.87 -6.85 -8.38
CA LYS A 74 -14.02 -8.30 -8.59
C LYS A 74 -14.31 -9.06 -7.30
N ASN A 75 -13.68 -8.66 -6.20
CA ASN A 75 -13.73 -9.42 -4.94
C ASN A 75 -14.72 -8.85 -3.91
N ASN A 76 -15.39 -7.73 -4.22
CA ASN A 76 -16.23 -7.00 -3.27
C ASN A 76 -15.51 -6.65 -1.95
N ILE A 77 -14.29 -6.12 -2.08
CA ILE A 77 -13.42 -5.69 -0.96
C ILE A 77 -12.98 -4.23 -1.13
N ASN A 78 -12.32 -3.68 -0.12
CA ASN A 78 -11.91 -2.27 -0.10
C ASN A 78 -10.41 -2.11 0.19
N LEU A 79 -9.60 -2.33 -0.84
CA LEU A 79 -8.16 -2.07 -0.83
C LEU A 79 -7.83 -0.65 -1.30
N SER A 80 -6.82 -0.04 -0.68
CA SER A 80 -6.32 1.27 -1.06
C SER A 80 -4.84 1.45 -0.75
N VAL A 81 -4.23 2.46 -1.36
CA VAL A 81 -2.91 2.97 -0.96
C VAL A 81 -3.05 4.40 -0.48
N ILE A 82 -2.36 4.75 0.59
CA ILE A 82 -2.39 6.13 1.07
C ILE A 82 -1.60 7.02 0.09
N LYS A 83 -2.32 7.95 -0.55
CA LYS A 83 -1.72 9.08 -1.24
C LYS A 83 -1.64 10.25 -0.25
N ILE A 84 -0.46 10.52 0.27
CA ILE A 84 -0.22 11.78 0.98
C ILE A 84 -0.24 12.86 -0.09
N SER A 85 -1.20 13.79 0.00
CA SER A 85 -1.17 14.97 -0.88
C SER A 85 0.14 15.71 -0.62
N LYS A 86 0.97 15.88 -1.66
CA LYS A 86 2.13 16.78 -1.61
C LYS A 86 1.72 18.25 -1.68
N LEU A 87 0.48 18.52 -2.08
CA LEU A 87 -0.11 19.86 -2.13
C LEU A 87 -0.79 20.14 -0.79
N GLY A 88 -0.19 21.05 -0.03
CA GLY A 88 -0.70 21.56 1.25
C GLY A 88 0.38 21.68 2.33
N LEU A 89 0.13 22.54 3.32
CA LEU A 89 0.92 22.65 4.55
C LEU A 89 0.60 21.44 5.46
N TYR A 90 1.34 20.34 5.34
CA TYR A 90 1.28 19.26 6.32
C TYR A 90 2.49 19.34 7.25
N LYS A 91 2.24 19.40 8.57
CA LYS A 91 3.30 19.42 9.58
C LYS A 91 3.42 18.03 10.21
N LYS A 92 4.60 17.42 10.09
CA LYS A 92 4.95 16.20 10.82
C LYS A 92 4.95 16.52 12.32
N LYS A 93 4.07 15.86 13.09
CA LYS A 93 3.97 16.08 14.55
C LYS A 93 4.82 15.10 15.33
N LYS A 94 4.71 13.81 15.00
CA LYS A 94 5.39 12.71 15.68
C LYS A 94 5.72 11.63 14.68
N SER A 95 6.81 10.91 14.96
CA SER A 95 7.21 9.73 14.19
C SER A 95 7.89 8.78 15.13
N LYS A 96 7.38 7.55 15.20
CA LYS A 96 7.93 6.49 16.03
C LYS A 96 8.24 5.29 15.15
N LYS A 97 9.32 4.58 15.48
CA LYS A 97 9.58 3.27 14.87
C LYS A 97 8.60 2.26 15.46
N VAL A 98 7.95 1.50 14.59
CA VAL A 98 7.04 0.43 14.96
C VAL A 98 7.42 -0.83 14.20
N GLU A 99 7.28 -1.97 14.86
CA GLU A 99 7.35 -3.25 14.21
C GLU A 99 5.92 -3.69 13.89
N VAL A 100 5.64 -3.84 12.59
CA VAL A 100 4.34 -4.27 12.10
C VAL A 100 4.56 -5.50 11.22
N ASP A 101 3.73 -6.51 11.43
CA ASP A 101 3.64 -7.65 10.55
C ASP A 101 2.59 -7.37 9.48
N LEU A 102 3.05 -7.08 8.27
CA LEU A 102 2.20 -6.85 7.11
C LEU A 102 2.34 -8.06 6.20
N LYS A 103 1.21 -8.66 5.85
CA LYS A 103 1.20 -9.88 5.05
C LYS A 103 1.25 -9.56 3.54
N PRO A 104 1.64 -10.49 2.67
CA PRO A 104 1.42 -10.35 1.25
C PRO A 104 -0.09 -10.31 0.92
N LEU A 105 -0.44 -9.82 -0.27
CA LEU A 105 -1.84 -9.84 -0.72
C LEU A 105 -2.31 -11.29 -0.93
N PRO A 106 -3.54 -11.64 -0.52
CA PRO A 106 -4.11 -12.95 -0.79
C PRO A 106 -4.14 -13.27 -2.29
N GLU A 107 -3.47 -14.35 -2.69
CA GLU A 107 -3.37 -14.81 -4.09
C GLU A 107 -4.75 -15.05 -4.73
N LYS A 108 -5.72 -15.53 -3.94
CA LYS A 108 -7.11 -15.71 -4.37
C LYS A 108 -7.76 -14.44 -4.94
N TRP A 109 -7.30 -13.25 -4.56
CA TRP A 109 -7.83 -11.99 -5.09
C TRP A 109 -7.15 -11.61 -6.42
N LEU A 110 -5.98 -12.18 -6.69
CA LEU A 110 -5.12 -11.90 -7.84
C LEU A 110 -5.31 -12.93 -8.96
N SER A 111 -5.65 -14.18 -8.62
CA SER A 111 -5.87 -15.28 -9.57
C SER A 111 -6.93 -14.97 -10.63
N TYR A 112 -7.97 -14.22 -10.26
CA TYR A 112 -9.04 -13.82 -11.18
C TYR A 112 -8.72 -12.55 -11.98
N SER A 113 -7.52 -11.97 -11.82
CA SER A 113 -7.14 -10.69 -12.44
C SER A 113 -6.23 -10.84 -13.67
N LEU A 114 -5.77 -12.05 -13.98
CA LEU A 114 -5.07 -12.42 -15.22
C LEU A 114 -6.06 -12.84 -16.31
#